data_AF-A0A220RZB2-F1
#
_entry.id   AF-A0A220RZB2-F1
#
_cell.length_a   1.000
_cell.length_b   1.000
_cell.length_c   1.000
_cell.angle_alpha   90.00
_cell.angle_beta   90.00
_cell.angle_gamma   90.00
#
_symmetry.space_group_name_H-M   'P 1'
#
loop_
_entity.id
_entity.type
_entity.pdbx_description
1 polymer ?
#
loop_
_entity_poly.entity_id
_entity_poly.type
_entity_poly.pdbx_seq_one_letter_code
_entity_poly.pdbx_strand_id
1 'polypeptide(L)'
;MNSIEERLEYLEESNDVLRMQNHVLATALKGLIRALPPETANDAVESIQFAFEDALAELSYEDSPHTDLFHDVTYAFFREKER
;
A
#
# COMPACT_ATOMS: atom_id res chain seq x y z
N MET A 1 -15.37 16.99 -27.00
CA MET A 1 -14.27 17.02 -26.02
C MET A 1 -12.96 17.04 -26.77
N ASN A 2 -11.95 17.72 -26.25
CA ASN A 2 -10.61 17.72 -26.83
C ASN A 2 -9.92 16.39 -26.46
N SER A 3 -9.07 15.85 -27.34
CA SER A 3 -8.33 14.61 -27.11
C SER A 3 -7.51 14.62 -25.81
N ILE A 4 -7.11 15.79 -25.32
CA ILE A 4 -6.43 15.95 -24.02
C ILE A 4 -7.38 15.74 -22.85
N GLU A 5 -8.61 16.28 -22.90
CA GLU A 5 -9.61 16.15 -21.84
C GLU A 5 -10.02 14.68 -21.67
N GLU A 6 -10.24 13.97 -22.77
CA GLU A 6 -10.55 12.54 -22.77
C GLU A 6 -9.41 11.69 -22.18
N ARG A 7 -8.15 12.06 -22.48
CA ARG A 7 -6.98 11.38 -21.91
C ARG A 7 -6.81 11.66 -20.43
N LEU A 8 -7.14 12.86 -19.96
CA LEU A 8 -7.11 13.21 -18.54
C LEU A 8 -8.18 12.44 -17.76
N GLU A 9 -9.42 12.43 -18.26
CA GLU A 9 -10.53 11.70 -17.65
C GLU A 9 -10.21 10.20 -17.54
N TYR A 10 -9.64 9.60 -18.60
CA TYR A 10 -9.19 8.20 -18.56
C TYR A 10 -8.10 7.94 -17.52
N LEU A 11 -7.16 8.87 -17.34
CA LEU A 11 -6.09 8.74 -16.35
C LEU A 11 -6.63 8.88 -14.93
N GLU A 12 -7.58 9.79 -14.69
CA GLU A 12 -8.26 9.96 -13.41
C GLU A 12 -9.05 8.70 -13.04
N GLU A 13 -9.87 8.19 -13.95
CA GLU A 13 -10.62 6.94 -13.75
C GLU A 13 -9.69 5.76 -13.47
N SER A 14 -8.62 5.62 -14.26
CA SER A 14 -7.61 4.58 -14.05
C SER A 14 -6.93 4.69 -12.68
N ASN A 15 -6.66 5.91 -12.21
CA ASN A 15 -6.08 6.13 -10.89
C ASN A 15 -7.05 5.74 -9.77
N ASP A 16 -8.33 6.08 -9.92
CA ASP A 16 -9.37 5.72 -8.95
C ASP A 16 -9.57 4.20 -8.87
N VAL A 17 -9.55 3.50 -10.02
CA VAL A 17 -9.58 2.03 -10.06
C VAL A 17 -8.37 1.45 -9.32
N LEU A 18 -7.16 1.96 -9.57
CA LEU A 18 -5.94 1.49 -8.89
C LEU A 18 -5.99 1.74 -7.38
N ARG A 19 -6.48 2.91 -6.94
CA ARG A 19 -6.67 3.20 -5.51
C ARG A 19 -7.65 2.22 -4.87
N MET A 20 -8.74 1.90 -5.55
CA MET A 20 -9.76 1.01 -5.01
C MET A 20 -9.30 -0.45 -5.00
N GLN A 21 -8.54 -0.89 -6.01
CA GLN A 21 -7.87 -2.20 -6.00
C GLN A 21 -6.91 -2.33 -4.82
N ASN A 22 -6.07 -1.33 -4.57
CA ASN A 22 -5.17 -1.31 -3.41
C ASN A 22 -5.95 -1.35 -2.10
N HIS A 23 -7.06 -0.62 -1.99
CA HIS A 23 -7.92 -0.66 -0.81
C HIS A 23 -8.51 -2.06 -0.58
N VAL A 24 -9.04 -2.71 -1.62
CA VAL A 24 -9.57 -4.08 -1.55
C VAL A 24 -8.49 -5.07 -1.10
N LEU A 25 -7.28 -4.98 -1.65
CA LEU A 25 -6.16 -5.83 -1.26
C LEU A 25 -5.76 -5.60 0.21
N ALA A 26 -5.69 -4.35 0.66
CA ALA A 26 -5.40 -4.02 2.04
C ALA A 26 -6.48 -4.58 2.99
N THR A 27 -7.76 -4.45 2.64
CA THR A 27 -8.87 -5.02 3.41
C THR A 27 -8.77 -6.54 3.48
N ALA A 28 -8.51 -7.21 2.36
CA ALA A 28 -8.37 -8.66 2.30
C ALA A 28 -7.20 -9.14 3.16
N LEU A 29 -6.02 -8.51 3.04
CA LEU A 29 -4.84 -8.83 3.84
C LEU A 29 -5.10 -8.64 5.34
N LYS A 30 -5.72 -7.52 5.74
CA LYS A 30 -6.09 -7.28 7.14
C LYS A 30 -7.09 -8.32 7.64
N GLY A 31 -8.04 -8.73 6.81
CA GLY A 31 -8.98 -9.82 7.09
C GLY A 31 -8.27 -11.16 7.30
N LEU A 32 -7.29 -11.49 6.45
CA LEU A 32 -6.48 -12.70 6.58
C LEU A 32 -5.68 -12.70 7.89
N ILE A 33 -5.01 -11.60 8.24
CA ILE A 33 -4.26 -11.48 9.50
C ILE A 33 -5.18 -11.69 10.71
N ARG A 34 -6.40 -11.15 10.68
CA ARG A 34 -7.39 -11.33 11.76
C ARG A 34 -7.91 -12.76 11.90
N ALA A 35 -7.82 -13.57 10.84
CA ALA A 35 -8.24 -14.97 10.86
C ALA A 35 -7.16 -15.91 11.42
N LEU A 36 -5.92 -15.43 11.57
CA LEU A 36 -4.82 -16.22 12.13
C LEU A 36 -4.94 -16.35 13.66
N PRO A 37 -4.37 -17.43 14.25
CA PRO A 37 -4.15 -17.50 15.69
C PRO A 37 -3.37 -16.26 16.20
N PRO A 38 -3.62 -15.76 17.42
CA PRO A 38 -3.05 -14.50 17.91
C PRO A 38 -1.53 -14.40 17.80
N GLU A 39 -0.81 -15.48 18.12
CA GLU A 39 0.65 -15.55 18.08
C GLU A 39 1.14 -15.44 16.62
N THR A 40 0.56 -16.24 15.72
CA THR A 40 0.87 -16.21 14.28
C THR A 40 0.46 -14.87 13.63
N ALA A 41 -0.60 -14.23 14.11
CA ALA A 41 -1.03 -12.93 13.62
C ALA A 41 0.00 -11.84 13.96
N ASN A 42 0.60 -11.89 15.15
CA ASN A 42 1.66 -10.97 15.55
C ASN A 42 2.93 -11.22 14.72
N ASP A 43 3.36 -12.47 14.58
CA ASP A 43 4.53 -12.85 13.78
C ASP A 43 4.36 -12.43 12.31
N ALA A 44 3.14 -12.59 11.77
CA ALA A 44 2.82 -12.17 10.40
C ALA A 44 2.88 -10.66 10.24
N VAL A 45 2.38 -9.88 11.22
CA VAL A 45 2.45 -8.41 11.17
C VAL A 45 3.88 -7.92 11.23
N GLU A 46 4.71 -8.49 12.12
CA GLU A 46 6.13 -8.16 12.23
C GLU A 46 6.88 -8.52 10.94
N SER A 47 6.62 -9.71 10.37
CA SER A 47 7.22 -10.14 9.10
C SER A 47 6.85 -9.20 7.94
N ILE A 48 5.61 -8.72 7.90
CA ILE A 48 5.17 -7.74 6.90
C ILE A 48 5.86 -6.39 7.11
N GLN A 49 6.07 -5.95 8.36
CA GLN A 49 6.82 -4.73 8.65
C GLN A 49 8.26 -4.81 8.12
N PHE A 50 8.97 -5.91 8.40
CA PHE A 50 10.32 -6.11 7.88
C PHE A 50 10.36 -6.11 6.35
N ALA A 51 9.39 -6.76 5.69
CA ALA A 51 9.32 -6.75 4.22
C ALA A 51 9.13 -5.33 3.65
N PHE A 52 8.40 -4.45 4.34
CA PHE A 52 8.29 -3.04 3.94
C PHE A 52 9.57 -2.24 4.20
N GLU A 53 10.26 -2.49 5.31
CA GLU A 53 11.54 -1.85 5.62
C GLU A 53 12.61 -2.22 4.58
N ASP A 54 12.68 -3.49 4.19
CA ASP A 54 13.58 -3.99 3.15
C ASP A 54 13.29 -3.32 1.80
N ALA A 55 12.00 -3.25 1.40
CA ALA A 55 11.59 -2.59 0.16
C ALA A 55 11.91 -1.08 0.17
N LEU A 56 11.73 -0.40 1.31
CA LEU A 56 12.08 1.00 1.45
C LEU A 56 13.60 1.22 1.36
N ALA A 57 14.40 0.31 1.93
CA ALA A 57 15.85 0.35 1.83
C ALA A 57 16.32 0.15 0.37
N GLU A 58 15.68 -0.77 -0.36
CA GLU A 58 15.94 -0.99 -1.79
C GLU A 58 15.61 0.27 -2.61
N LEU A 59 14.44 0.89 -2.41
CA LEU A 59 14.07 2.15 -3.08
C LEU A 59 15.05 3.27 -2.78
N SER A 60 15.52 3.36 -1.54
CA SER A 60 16.50 4.35 -1.11
C SER A 60 17.87 4.12 -1.77
N TYR A 61 18.27 2.84 -1.88
CA TYR A 61 19.52 2.46 -2.55
C TYR A 61 19.49 2.78 -4.05
N GLU A 62 18.34 2.59 -4.70
CA GLU A 62 18.14 2.91 -6.11
C GLU A 62 17.94 4.41 -6.40
N ASP A 63 18.00 5.27 -5.37
CA ASP A 63 17.69 6.71 -5.46
C ASP A 63 16.31 6.96 -6.12
N SER A 64 15.34 6.12 -5.76
CA SER A 64 13.99 6.18 -6.33
C SER A 64 13.26 7.45 -5.89
N PRO A 65 12.58 8.16 -6.81
CA PRO A 65 11.75 9.33 -6.47
C PRO A 65 10.50 8.94 -5.65
N HIS A 66 10.24 7.65 -5.46
CA HIS A 66 9.06 7.14 -4.75
C HIS A 66 9.35 6.77 -3.29
N THR A 67 10.58 6.92 -2.81
CA THR A 67 11.00 6.55 -1.44
C THR A 67 10.11 7.19 -0.37
N ASP A 68 9.94 8.52 -0.42
CA ASP A 68 9.11 9.25 0.55
C ASP A 68 7.63 8.83 0.47
N LEU A 69 7.11 8.69 -0.75
CA LEU A 69 5.73 8.27 -0.97
C LEU A 69 5.48 6.86 -0.43
N PHE A 70 6.42 5.93 -0.66
CA PHE A 70 6.33 4.55 -0.19
C PHE A 70 6.38 4.48 1.34
N HIS A 71 7.26 5.26 1.96
CA HIS A 71 7.32 5.41 3.41
C HIS A 71 5.97 5.90 3.98
N ASP A 72 5.40 6.95 3.40
CA ASP A 72 4.15 7.55 3.89
C ASP A 72 2.95 6.59 3.79
N VAL A 73 2.80 5.89 2.66
CA VAL A 73 1.68 4.94 2.48
C VAL A 73 1.85 3.68 3.34
N THR A 74 3.08 3.23 3.56
CA THR A 74 3.39 2.12 4.49
C THR A 74 3.01 2.52 5.91
N TYR A 75 3.38 3.74 6.32
CA TYR A 75 3.06 4.25 7.64
C TYR A 75 1.53 4.37 7.86
N ALA A 76 0.81 4.89 6.87
CA ALA A 76 -0.65 4.96 6.89
C ALA A 76 -1.31 3.56 7.00
N PHE A 77 -0.78 2.56 6.29
CA PHE A 77 -1.29 1.19 6.31
C PHE A 77 -1.30 0.58 7.72
N PHE A 78 -0.23 0.80 8.49
CA PHE A 78 -0.10 0.28 9.86
C PHE A 78 -0.81 1.13 10.92
N ARG A 79 -0.85 2.48 10.76
CA ARG A 79 -1.58 3.36 11.69
C ARG A 79 -3.09 3.12 11.74
N GLU A 80 -3.69 2.58 10.68
CA GLU A 80 -5.10 2.21 10.68
C GLU A 80 -5.49 1.16 11.75
N LYS A 81 -4.52 0.50 12.42
CA LYS A 81 -4.79 -0.36 13.59
C LYS A 81 -5.10 0.42 14.89
N GLU A 82 -4.82 1.71 14.98
CA GLU A 82 -4.96 2.51 16.21
C GLU A 82 -6.30 3.26 16.35
N ARG A 83 -7.23 3.11 15.39
CA ARG A 83 -8.60 3.67 15.45
C ARG A 83 -9.65 2.56 15.58
#